data_AF-A0A9X0G5F7-F1
#
_entry.id   AF-A0A9X0G5F7-F1
#
_cell.length_a   1.000
_cell.length_b   1.000
_cell.length_c   1.000
_cell.angle_alpha   90.00
_cell.angle_beta   90.00
_cell.angle_gamma   90.00
#
_symmetry.space_group_name_H-M   'P 1'
#
loop_
_entity.id
_entity.type
_entity.pdbx_description
1 polymer ?
#
loop_
_entity_poly.entity_id
_entity_poly.type
_entity_poly.pdbx_seq_one_letter_code
_entity_poly.pdbx_strand_id
1 'polypeptide(L)'
;MIKLKGLNAEEYATIKEMAKKELSFKVNIRQWKRKYAYNAIDIRPTKKDDYKFTKEQLDEVYNFMKRHNLRTMGKNYFETSSNYYIIFNQGVTFVYKVVQ
;
A
#
# COMPACT_ATOMS: atom_id res chain seq x y z
N MET A 1 -19.37 11.51 -3.45
CA MET A 1 -19.11 10.43 -2.46
C MET A 1 -18.09 9.48 -3.06
N ILE A 2 -16.97 9.20 -2.39
CA ILE A 2 -15.91 8.34 -2.93
C ILE A 2 -16.22 6.89 -2.54
N LYS A 3 -16.38 6.00 -3.51
CA LYS A 3 -16.60 4.57 -3.26
C LYS A 3 -15.26 3.84 -3.24
N LEU A 4 -15.07 3.00 -2.23
CA LEU A 4 -13.87 2.17 -2.05
C LEU A 4 -14.23 0.69 -2.25
N LYS A 5 -13.37 -0.04 -2.94
CA LYS A 5 -13.54 -1.47 -3.26
C LYS A 5 -12.23 -2.22 -3.02
N GLY A 6 -12.32 -3.41 -2.42
CA GLY A 6 -11.20 -4.35 -2.36
C GLY A 6 -10.87 -4.95 -3.74
N LEU A 7 -9.61 -5.27 -3.97
CA LEU A 7 -9.16 -5.89 -5.23
C LEU A 7 -9.59 -7.36 -5.29
N ASN A 8 -10.14 -7.83 -6.40
CA ASN A 8 -10.28 -9.27 -6.61
C ASN A 8 -8.90 -9.93 -6.86
N ALA A 9 -8.86 -11.24 -7.12
CA ALA A 9 -7.60 -11.98 -7.32
C ALA A 9 -6.81 -11.49 -8.54
N GLU A 10 -7.50 -11.20 -9.65
CA GLU A 10 -6.91 -10.71 -10.89
C GLU A 10 -6.37 -9.28 -10.70
N GLU A 11 -7.19 -8.37 -10.17
CA GLU A 11 -6.80 -6.99 -9.88
C GLU A 11 -5.60 -6.93 -8.93
N TYR A 12 -5.54 -7.81 -7.91
CA TYR A 12 -4.39 -7.92 -7.02
C TYR A 12 -3.13 -8.39 -7.77
N ALA A 13 -3.24 -9.42 -8.62
CA ALA A 13 -2.12 -9.91 -9.42
C ALA A 13 -1.58 -8.81 -10.35
N THR A 14 -2.47 -8.08 -11.01
CA THR A 14 -2.12 -6.95 -11.88
C THR A 14 -1.39 -5.85 -11.11
N ILE A 15 -1.95 -5.39 -9.98
CA ILE A 15 -1.32 -4.35 -9.16
C ILE A 15 0.05 -4.80 -8.63
N LYS A 16 0.18 -6.08 -8.26
CA LYS A 16 1.45 -6.65 -7.79
C LYS A 16 2.51 -6.65 -8.89
N GLU A 17 2.15 -7.01 -10.12
CA GLU A 17 3.08 -6.98 -11.25
C GLU A 17 3.43 -5.55 -11.68
N MET A 18 2.47 -4.62 -11.65
CA MET A 18 2.72 -3.20 -11.91
C MET A 18 3.70 -2.62 -10.91
N ALA A 19 3.53 -2.89 -9.62
CA ALA A 19 4.44 -2.40 -8.58
C ALA A 19 5.87 -2.92 -8.78
N LYS A 20 6.06 -4.17 -9.22
CA LYS A 20 7.39 -4.71 -9.52
C LYS A 20 8.07 -4.03 -10.72
N LYS A 21 7.28 -3.55 -11.68
CA LYS A 21 7.78 -2.90 -12.90
C LYS A 21 8.02 -1.41 -12.71
N GLU A 22 7.17 -0.75 -11.92
CA GLU A 22 7.17 0.71 -11.76
C GLU A 22 7.96 1.21 -10.56
N LEU A 23 8.09 0.41 -9.49
CA LEU A 23 8.89 0.80 -8.34
C LEU A 23 10.36 0.47 -8.60
N SER A 24 11.23 1.44 -8.34
CA SER A 24 12.68 1.35 -8.50
C SER A 24 13.34 0.38 -7.51
N PHE A 25 12.59 -0.12 -6.53
CA PHE A 25 13.05 -0.97 -5.45
C PHE A 25 12.07 -2.12 -5.18
N LYS A 26 12.56 -3.14 -4.47
CA LYS A 26 11.76 -4.33 -4.17
C LYS A 26 10.77 -4.04 -3.04
N VAL A 27 9.53 -4.49 -3.23
CA VAL A 27 8.48 -4.44 -2.20
C VAL A 27 7.82 -5.79 -2.02
N ASN A 28 7.32 -6.02 -0.81
CA ASN A 28 6.38 -7.10 -0.50
C ASN A 28 4.96 -6.56 -0.60
N ILE A 29 4.12 -7.19 -1.42
CA ILE A 29 2.70 -6.85 -1.52
C ILE A 29 1.86 -8.04 -1.11
N ARG A 30 0.95 -7.83 -0.15
CA ARG A 30 0.05 -8.84 0.40
C ARG A 30 -1.40 -8.39 0.30
N GLN A 31 -2.27 -9.32 -0.09
CA GLN A 31 -3.72 -9.14 -0.01
C GLN A 31 -4.25 -9.64 1.34
N TRP A 32 -5.09 -8.83 1.97
CA TRP A 32 -5.79 -9.15 3.22
C TRP A 32 -7.07 -9.94 2.94
N LYS A 33 -7.30 -10.97 3.77
CA LYS A 33 -8.51 -11.83 3.71
C LYS A 33 -9.39 -11.72 4.97
N ARG A 34 -9.13 -10.74 5.83
CA ARG A 34 -9.88 -10.55 7.09
C ARG A 34 -11.14 -9.73 6.86
N LYS A 35 -12.20 -9.96 7.65
CA LYS A 35 -13.53 -9.33 7.49
C LYS A 35 -13.48 -7.80 7.37
N TYR A 36 -12.66 -7.13 8.18
CA TYR A 36 -12.54 -5.66 8.22
C TYR A 36 -11.62 -5.05 7.15
N ALA A 37 -10.94 -5.91 6.39
CA ALA A 37 -9.87 -5.55 5.45
C ALA A 37 -9.96 -6.36 4.16
N TYR A 38 -11.14 -6.92 3.88
CA TYR A 38 -11.27 -7.98 2.90
C TYR A 38 -10.88 -7.43 1.53
N ASN A 39 -9.95 -8.11 0.87
CA ASN A 39 -9.41 -7.73 -0.43
C ASN A 39 -8.64 -6.40 -0.47
N ALA A 40 -8.33 -5.80 0.68
CA ALA A 40 -7.35 -4.72 0.76
C ALA A 40 -5.94 -5.24 0.47
N ILE A 41 -5.03 -4.35 0.07
CA ILE A 41 -3.61 -4.68 -0.04
C ILE A 41 -2.76 -3.91 0.94
N ASP A 42 -1.55 -4.41 1.09
CA ASP A 42 -0.51 -3.94 1.97
C ASP A 42 0.80 -3.95 1.19
N ILE A 43 1.45 -2.79 1.08
CA ILE A 43 2.72 -2.62 0.37
C ILE A 43 3.77 -2.33 1.43
N ARG A 44 4.78 -3.20 1.55
CA ARG A 44 5.80 -3.11 2.59
C ARG A 44 7.21 -3.25 2.03
N PRO A 45 8.22 -2.71 2.71
CA PRO A 45 9.63 -2.97 2.44
C PRO A 45 9.96 -4.44 2.65
N THR A 46 11.09 -4.85 2.08
CA THR A 46 11.57 -6.21 2.29
C THR A 46 12.27 -6.33 3.64
N LYS A 47 12.42 -7.57 4.13
CA LYS A 47 13.20 -7.85 5.35
C LYS A 47 14.64 -7.35 5.24
N LYS A 48 15.19 -7.26 4.02
CA LYS A 48 16.56 -6.79 3.78
C LYS A 48 16.72 -5.29 4.04
N ASP A 49 15.62 -4.54 4.05
CA ASP A 49 15.60 -3.08 4.22
C ASP A 49 15.24 -2.68 5.67
N ASP A 50 15.48 -3.56 6.66
CA ASP A 50 15.07 -3.39 8.07
C ASP A 50 13.57 -3.08 8.26
N TYR A 51 12.75 -3.44 7.26
CA TYR A 51 11.34 -3.08 7.19
C TYR A 51 11.07 -1.57 7.16
N LYS A 52 11.97 -0.76 6.60
CA LYS A 52 11.86 0.70 6.50
C LYS A 52 11.92 1.15 5.05
N PHE A 53 11.12 2.15 4.68
CA PHE A 53 11.35 2.90 3.45
C PHE A 53 12.19 4.14 3.73
N THR A 54 12.95 4.57 2.75
CA THR A 54 13.43 5.96 2.69
C THR A 54 12.28 6.90 2.31
N LYS A 55 12.51 8.21 2.43
CA LYS A 55 11.53 9.22 2.00
C LYS A 55 11.23 9.10 0.50
N GLU A 56 12.26 8.89 -0.31
CA GLU A 56 12.15 8.76 -1.77
C GLU A 56 11.32 7.53 -2.16
N GLN A 57 11.55 6.40 -1.49
CA GLN A 57 10.78 5.17 -1.69
C GLN A 57 9.31 5.35 -1.31
N LEU A 58 9.05 6.12 -0.25
CA LEU A 58 7.69 6.49 0.15
C LEU A 58 6.97 7.32 -0.90
N ASP A 59 7.62 8.38 -1.37
CA ASP A 59 7.07 9.28 -2.38
C ASP A 59 6.79 8.49 -3.68
N GLU A 60 7.66 7.55 -4.03
CA GLU A 60 7.47 6.65 -5.16
C GLU A 60 6.24 5.74 -4.99
N VAL A 61 6.05 5.15 -3.80
CA VAL A 61 4.87 4.32 -3.47
C VAL A 61 3.59 5.15 -3.49
N TYR A 62 3.61 6.38 -2.97
CA TYR A 62 2.46 7.27 -3.00
C TYR A 62 2.07 7.65 -4.44
N ASN A 63 3.07 7.96 -5.27
CA ASN A 63 2.86 8.25 -6.69
C ASN A 63 2.31 7.04 -7.45
N PHE A 64 2.84 5.84 -7.18
CA PHE A 64 2.28 4.59 -7.69
C PHE A 64 0.81 4.43 -7.31
N MET A 65 0.47 4.62 -6.02
CA MET A 65 -0.92 4.52 -5.55
C MET A 65 -1.84 5.52 -6.25
N LYS A 66 -1.40 6.77 -6.41
CA LYS A 66 -2.15 7.82 -7.11
C LYS A 66 -2.41 7.46 -8.58
N ARG A 67 -1.40 6.96 -9.30
CA ARG A 67 -1.54 6.55 -10.72
C ARG A 67 -2.56 5.43 -10.90
N HIS A 68 -2.59 4.48 -9.96
CA HIS A 68 -3.45 3.30 -10.02
C HIS A 68 -4.77 3.44 -9.26
N ASN A 69 -5.17 4.69 -8.93
CA ASN A 69 -6.42 4.99 -8.21
C ASN A 69 -6.59 4.18 -6.91
N LEU A 70 -5.50 4.01 -6.16
CA LEU A 70 -5.48 3.36 -4.87
C LEU A 70 -5.59 4.40 -3.74
N ARG A 71 -6.29 4.05 -2.66
CA ARG A 71 -6.45 4.88 -1.46
C ARG A 71 -6.32 4.09 -0.18
N THR A 72 -5.90 4.76 0.89
CA THR A 72 -5.88 4.19 2.23
C THR A 72 -7.19 4.41 2.99
N MET A 73 -7.54 3.50 3.90
CA MET A 73 -8.61 3.67 4.89
C MET A 73 -8.07 3.39 6.30
N GLY A 74 -8.35 4.28 7.25
CA GLY A 74 -7.84 4.27 8.64
C GLY A 74 -7.36 5.65 9.09
N LYS A 75 -7.04 5.85 10.38
CA LYS A 75 -6.42 7.09 10.87
C LYS A 75 -4.97 7.17 10.35
N ASN A 76 -4.74 7.73 9.18
CA ASN A 76 -3.37 7.81 8.66
C ASN A 76 -2.54 8.75 9.54
N TYR A 77 -1.51 8.25 10.21
CA TYR A 77 -0.39 9.08 10.65
C TYR A 77 0.72 8.92 9.62
N PHE A 78 1.06 10.01 8.93
CA PHE A 78 2.32 10.14 8.22
C PHE A 78 3.33 10.64 9.25
N GLU A 79 3.75 9.79 10.18
CA GLU A 79 4.74 10.21 11.16
C GLU A 79 6.13 10.00 10.59
N THR A 80 6.79 11.11 10.27
CA THR A 80 8.22 11.14 10.06
C THR A 80 8.97 10.90 11.35
N SER A 81 9.05 9.64 11.79
CA SER A 81 10.05 9.23 12.78
C SER A 81 11.27 8.67 12.06
N SER A 82 12.45 8.78 12.65
CA SER A 82 13.73 8.30 12.13
C SER A 82 13.79 6.79 11.84
N ASN A 83 12.69 6.04 11.97
CA ASN A 83 12.67 4.60 11.93
C ASN A 83 11.53 3.91 11.15
N TYR A 84 10.44 4.52 10.69
CA TYR A 84 9.47 3.80 9.83
C TYR A 84 8.65 4.75 8.95
N TYR A 85 8.43 4.32 7.72
CA TYR A 85 7.89 5.15 6.65
C TYR A 85 7.04 4.31 5.70
N ILE A 86 6.01 3.64 6.21
CA ILE A 86 4.90 3.09 5.42
C ILE A 86 3.71 3.12 6.35
N ILE A 87 2.67 3.85 5.95
CA ILE A 87 1.28 3.73 6.38
C ILE A 87 1.10 2.84 7.64
N PHE A 88 1.61 3.31 8.76
CA PHE A 88 1.54 2.60 10.03
C PHE A 88 0.42 3.27 10.80
N ASN A 89 -0.59 2.49 11.15
CA ASN A 89 -1.53 2.85 12.20
C ASN A 89 -1.12 2.10 13.45
N GLN A 90 -1.15 2.76 14.59
CA GLN A 90 -1.64 2.11 15.81
C GLN A 90 -3.07 1.62 15.51
N GLY A 91 -3.24 0.43 14.90
CA GLY A 91 -4.56 -0.13 14.56
C GLY A 91 -4.77 -0.75 13.16
N VAL A 92 -3.77 -0.78 12.26
CA VAL A 92 -3.80 -1.32 10.86
C VAL A 92 -4.41 -0.37 9.81
N THR A 93 -3.70 -0.15 8.70
CA THR A 93 -4.18 0.62 7.54
C THR A 93 -4.31 -0.26 6.30
N PHE A 94 -5.33 0.00 5.48
CA PHE A 94 -5.71 -0.83 4.32
C PHE A 94 -5.69 -0.02 3.03
N VAL A 95 -5.11 -0.59 1.96
CA VAL A 95 -5.12 0.01 0.62
C VAL A 95 -6.24 -0.61 -0.23
N TYR A 96 -7.10 0.24 -0.78
CA TYR A 96 -8.27 -0.13 -1.60
C TYR A 96 -8.24 0.57 -2.96
N LYS A 97 -8.98 0.04 -3.94
CA LYS A 97 -9.23 0.69 -5.22
C LYS A 97 -10.37 1.69 -5.09
N VAL A 98 -10.22 2.85 -5.70
CA VAL A 98 -11.29 3.83 -5.86
C VAL A 98 -12.12 3.45 -7.07
N VAL A 99 -13.44 3.46 -6.92
CA VAL A 99 -14.40 3.28 -8.02
C VAL A 99 -15.31 4.51 -8.11
N GLN A 100 -15.63 4.93 -9.34
CA GLN A 100 -16.55 6.05 -9.62
C GLN A 100 -18.00 5.64 -9.37
#